data_AF-A0A3M2CFH4-F1
#
_entry.id   AF-A0A3M2CFH4-F1
#
_cell.length_a   1.000
_cell.length_b   1.000
_cell.length_c   1.000
_cell.angle_alpha   90.00
_cell.angle_beta   90.00
_cell.angle_gamma   90.00
#
_symmetry.space_group_name_H-M   'P 1'
#
loop_
_entity.id
_entity.type
_entity.pdbx_description
1 polymer ?
#
loop_
_entity_poly.entity_id
_entity_poly.type
_entity_poly.pdbx_seq_one_letter_code
_entity_poly.pdbx_strand_id
1 'polypeptide(L)'
;MQCKTAFVAAVLASSLSLASSTGAVPPGIDLTAGPPAAKDHPLEGPSPCRGGRAGRYACQAIDLASVLPLDELGGGRGNDLWGWTDPRNGREYVLMGMSDGITFVYAGDAENPLVVGRLPTQTTNSGWRDVKVYADHAFVVSEAAGHGLQVVNLRRLRPEPSTAALPVAAHYGRFGNAHNVAINEETGFAYVVGATSGEITCGGGGLHMIDVREPRNPRFAGCFSADGYTHDVQCVIYRGPDAAYNGREVCFAANTDTLTIVDVSDKANPRMISRTGYEGVGFTHQGWLSEDHVLFFMNDETDERDHGHNTRTYVWNVSDLAAPRLTQRYDHDTDAIDHNLYVAGRYVFEANYSAGLQVLEIRNPRAGGLRRVAYFDVFPGDDQRAASGKHHPEEEGDPLFGGAWSVYPYFASGVVAVSTVESGLFLLRPTFAFGGGGGGGGGCSVAPGSGSFCSECGPCGEGEGDCDGDGECAAGLVCADDRGADFGFGPKIDVCLPSAGGGGGGGGGGGCNALPGSGSFCTACGPCGAGEGDCDRDEECQQGLACVSDVGADFGFGPKIDVCLPPGGGTCPLPPGHGRFCSECGPCDEGEGDCDRDAECEGDLICAPDVGADFGFGPKIDVCVDPG
;
A
#
# COMPACT_ATOMS: atom_id res chain seq x y z
N MET A 1 54.43 -23.83 42.43
CA MET A 1 55.63 -24.24 41.64
C MET A 1 55.90 -23.17 40.60
N GLN A 2 57.18 -23.01 40.27
CA GLN A 2 57.84 -21.85 39.66
C GLN A 2 57.27 -21.29 38.35
N CYS A 3 57.17 -19.96 38.35
CA CYS A 3 57.45 -19.05 37.23
C CYS A 3 58.94 -19.08 36.86
N LYS A 4 59.33 -18.80 35.59
CA LYS A 4 60.61 -18.16 35.18
C LYS A 4 60.72 -17.94 33.64
N THR A 5 60.68 -16.68 33.17
CA THR A 5 61.80 -15.80 32.66
C THR A 5 62.12 -15.96 31.15
N ALA A 6 62.47 -14.94 30.33
CA ALA A 6 62.76 -13.51 30.50
C ALA A 6 62.82 -12.75 29.13
N PHE A 7 62.54 -11.43 29.16
CA PHE A 7 63.16 -10.23 28.50
C PHE A 7 63.99 -10.37 27.19
N VAL A 8 63.96 -9.43 26.23
CA VAL A 8 64.51 -8.03 26.27
C VAL A 8 63.93 -7.17 25.11
N ALA A 9 63.82 -5.85 25.36
CA ALA A 9 63.39 -4.79 24.44
C ALA A 9 64.52 -4.17 23.58
N ALA A 10 64.18 -3.59 22.42
CA ALA A 10 64.97 -2.55 21.75
C ALA A 10 64.05 -1.55 21.03
N VAL A 11 64.23 -0.27 21.35
CA VAL A 11 63.53 0.91 20.81
C VAL A 11 64.38 1.50 19.67
N LEU A 12 63.75 1.84 18.54
CA LEU A 12 64.31 2.76 17.54
C LEU A 12 63.18 3.65 17.00
N ALA A 13 63.30 4.94 17.28
CA ALA A 13 62.46 6.00 16.77
C ALA A 13 62.80 6.29 15.29
N SER A 14 61.79 6.62 14.49
CA SER A 14 61.98 7.26 13.19
C SER A 14 60.96 8.37 13.03
N SER A 15 61.50 9.57 12.89
CA SER A 15 60.84 10.85 12.67
C SER A 15 60.20 10.91 11.27
N LEU A 16 58.92 11.26 11.17
CA LEU A 16 58.33 11.78 9.94
C LEU A 16 58.14 13.30 10.04
N SER A 17 58.70 13.99 9.06
CA SER A 17 58.68 15.42 8.84
C SER A 17 57.27 15.91 8.50
N LEU A 18 56.85 17.01 9.13
CA LEU A 18 55.76 17.83 8.61
C LEU A 18 56.20 18.50 7.31
N ALA A 19 55.38 18.42 6.27
CA ALA A 19 55.44 19.28 5.10
C ALA A 19 54.07 19.95 4.93
N SER A 20 54.05 21.26 5.18
CA SER A 20 52.97 22.17 4.82
C SER A 20 53.11 22.55 3.34
N SER A 21 52.08 22.33 2.53
CA SER A 21 51.93 23.03 1.25
C SER A 21 50.47 23.41 1.03
N THR A 22 50.21 24.70 1.26
CA THR A 22 49.40 25.64 0.46
C THR A 22 48.24 25.06 -0.36
N GLY A 23 47.05 25.61 -0.09
CA GLY A 23 45.79 25.26 -0.72
C GLY A 23 45.79 25.32 -2.25
N ALA A 24 45.15 24.29 -2.82
CA ALA A 24 44.45 24.37 -4.08
C ALA A 24 43.00 23.97 -3.78
N VAL A 25 42.07 24.89 -4.04
CA VAL A 25 40.64 24.59 -4.07
C VAL A 25 40.43 23.56 -5.19
N PRO A 26 39.87 22.37 -4.94
CA PRO A 26 39.58 21.43 -6.01
C PRO A 26 38.61 22.06 -7.01
N PRO A 27 38.78 21.83 -8.33
CA PRO A 27 37.93 22.44 -9.35
C PRO A 27 36.48 22.04 -9.14
N GLY A 28 35.58 22.97 -9.46
CA GLY A 28 34.14 22.88 -9.22
C GLY A 28 33.51 21.60 -9.77
N ILE A 29 32.47 21.16 -9.07
CA ILE A 29 31.59 20.05 -9.43
C ILE A 29 30.96 20.35 -10.79
N ASP A 30 31.18 19.46 -11.76
CA ASP A 30 30.41 19.45 -13.00
C ASP A 30 29.10 18.67 -12.77
N LEU A 31 27.99 19.41 -12.66
CA LEU A 31 26.65 18.87 -12.46
C LEU A 31 26.03 18.30 -13.75
N THR A 32 26.82 18.18 -14.84
CA THR A 32 26.35 17.68 -16.15
C THR A 32 26.92 16.31 -16.54
N ALA A 33 27.72 15.67 -15.68
CA ALA A 33 28.29 14.35 -15.97
C ALA A 33 27.20 13.27 -16.03
N GLY A 34 26.98 12.71 -17.23
CA GLY A 34 26.07 11.59 -17.47
C GLY A 34 26.50 10.29 -16.80
N PRO A 35 25.60 9.29 -16.72
CA PRO A 35 25.87 8.02 -16.03
C PRO A 35 27.04 7.26 -16.66
N PRO A 36 27.79 6.46 -15.86
CA PRO A 36 28.89 5.66 -16.38
C PRO A 36 28.40 4.61 -17.38
N ALA A 37 29.24 4.30 -18.37
CA ALA A 37 28.92 3.38 -19.47
C ALA A 37 28.45 1.99 -18.98
N ALA A 38 27.35 1.52 -19.58
CA ALA A 38 26.77 0.19 -19.39
C ALA A 38 27.79 -0.92 -19.69
N LYS A 39 27.76 -2.01 -18.91
CA LYS A 39 28.55 -3.22 -19.16
C LYS A 39 27.94 -4.06 -20.29
N ASP A 40 28.76 -4.92 -20.92
CA ASP A 40 28.52 -5.69 -22.16
C ASP A 40 27.40 -6.77 -22.12
N HIS A 41 26.53 -6.77 -21.10
CA HIS A 41 25.30 -7.56 -21.08
C HIS A 41 24.10 -6.61 -21.11
N PRO A 42 23.37 -6.48 -22.23
CA PRO A 42 22.18 -5.65 -22.25
C PRO A 42 21.16 -6.25 -21.27
N LEU A 43 20.78 -5.47 -20.27
CA LEU A 43 19.64 -5.78 -19.40
C LEU A 43 18.40 -6.05 -20.26
N GLU A 44 17.49 -6.89 -19.80
CA GLU A 44 16.22 -7.06 -20.50
C GLU A 44 15.38 -5.80 -20.34
N GLY A 45 14.92 -5.21 -21.45
CA GLY A 45 14.22 -3.92 -21.47
C GLY A 45 15.05 -2.81 -22.15
N PRO A 46 14.50 -1.59 -22.29
CA PRO A 46 13.11 -1.22 -22.01
C PRO A 46 12.13 -1.81 -23.03
N SER A 47 10.90 -2.10 -22.61
CA SER A 47 9.84 -2.59 -23.50
C SER A 47 8.47 -2.05 -23.08
N PRO A 48 7.78 -1.28 -23.94
CA PRO A 48 6.44 -0.81 -23.62
C PRO A 48 5.42 -1.95 -23.70
N CYS A 49 4.40 -1.90 -22.84
CA CYS A 49 3.29 -2.83 -22.84
C CYS A 49 2.36 -2.56 -24.02
N ARG A 50 2.46 -3.39 -25.06
CA ARG A 50 1.65 -3.25 -26.29
C ARG A 50 1.07 -4.59 -26.70
N GLY A 51 -0.25 -4.63 -26.89
CA GLY A 51 -0.96 -5.87 -27.22
C GLY A 51 -0.88 -6.91 -26.11
N GLY A 52 -0.86 -6.46 -24.84
CA GLY A 52 -0.81 -7.33 -23.66
C GLY A 52 0.57 -7.89 -23.31
N ARG A 53 1.65 -7.40 -23.93
CA ARG A 53 3.02 -7.87 -23.67
C ARG A 53 4.04 -6.73 -23.65
N ALA A 54 5.05 -6.89 -22.79
CA ALA A 54 6.28 -6.12 -22.76
C ALA A 54 7.45 -7.11 -22.86
N GLY A 55 8.06 -7.21 -24.04
CA GLY A 55 8.98 -8.30 -24.36
C GLY A 55 8.29 -9.66 -24.22
N ARG A 56 8.82 -10.52 -23.35
CA ARG A 56 8.26 -11.84 -23.08
C ARG A 56 7.19 -11.86 -21.97
N TYR A 57 7.04 -10.78 -21.22
CA TYR A 57 6.16 -10.70 -20.05
C TYR A 57 4.75 -10.31 -20.46
N ALA A 58 3.73 -10.96 -19.87
CA ALA A 58 2.36 -10.50 -20.00
C ALA A 58 2.15 -9.23 -19.15
N CYS A 59 1.41 -8.26 -19.65
CA CYS A 59 1.24 -6.99 -18.94
C CYS A 59 -0.07 -6.31 -19.31
N GLN A 60 -0.50 -5.42 -18.43
CA GLN A 60 -1.55 -4.44 -18.68
C GLN A 60 -1.16 -3.12 -18.01
N ALA A 61 -1.11 -2.05 -18.80
CA ALA A 61 -0.88 -0.69 -18.34
C ALA A 61 0.45 -0.46 -17.57
N ILE A 62 1.43 -1.36 -17.70
CA ILE A 62 2.75 -1.26 -17.05
C ILE A 62 3.83 -1.60 -18.05
N ASP A 63 4.72 -0.65 -18.32
CA ASP A 63 5.89 -0.83 -19.18
C ASP A 63 7.06 -1.45 -18.40
N LEU A 64 7.89 -2.24 -19.09
CA LEU A 64 9.16 -2.73 -18.55
C LEU A 64 10.24 -1.67 -18.76
N ALA A 65 10.86 -1.17 -17.69
CA ALA A 65 12.04 -0.33 -17.80
C ALA A 65 13.31 -1.19 -17.91
N SER A 66 13.53 -2.11 -16.96
CA SER A 66 14.65 -3.05 -17.01
C SER A 66 14.45 -4.25 -16.07
N VAL A 67 15.24 -5.31 -16.32
CA VAL A 67 15.43 -6.44 -15.41
C VAL A 67 16.91 -6.58 -15.07
N LEU A 68 17.26 -6.52 -13.79
CA LEU A 68 18.58 -6.93 -13.32
C LEU A 68 18.50 -8.39 -12.86
N PRO A 69 19.15 -9.32 -13.57
CA PRO A 69 19.15 -10.72 -13.18
C PRO A 69 19.95 -10.94 -11.89
N LEU A 70 19.70 -12.06 -11.21
CA LEU A 70 20.31 -12.35 -9.92
C LEU A 70 21.84 -12.40 -9.97
N ASP A 71 22.46 -12.85 -11.07
CA ASP A 71 23.91 -12.91 -11.24
C ASP A 71 24.57 -11.52 -11.22
N GLU A 72 23.92 -10.50 -11.80
CA GLU A 72 24.33 -9.09 -11.68
C GLU A 72 24.15 -8.57 -10.24
N LEU A 73 23.10 -9.03 -9.54
CA LEU A 73 22.81 -8.66 -8.15
C LEU A 73 23.70 -9.35 -7.11
N GLY A 74 24.37 -10.44 -7.47
CA GLY A 74 25.32 -11.17 -6.61
C GLY A 74 25.17 -12.68 -6.58
N GLY A 75 24.18 -13.22 -7.28
CA GLY A 75 23.78 -14.62 -7.25
C GLY A 75 22.85 -14.93 -6.09
N GLY A 76 22.56 -16.22 -5.88
CA GLY A 76 21.65 -16.68 -4.83
C GLY A 76 20.18 -16.55 -5.24
N ARG A 77 19.31 -16.25 -4.27
CA ARG A 77 17.88 -15.95 -4.45
C ARG A 77 17.58 -14.55 -3.93
N GLY A 78 16.64 -13.85 -4.57
CA GLY A 78 16.09 -12.59 -4.07
C GLY A 78 15.04 -12.81 -2.98
N ASN A 79 14.78 -11.77 -2.19
CA ASN A 79 13.68 -11.72 -1.22
C ASN A 79 13.14 -10.29 -1.11
N ASP A 80 12.77 -9.81 0.08
CA ASP A 80 12.15 -8.50 0.25
C ASP A 80 13.01 -7.35 -0.29
N LEU A 81 12.38 -6.21 -0.56
CA LEU A 81 13.06 -4.98 -0.95
C LEU A 81 12.48 -3.76 -0.24
N TRP A 82 13.24 -2.67 -0.26
CA TRP A 82 12.73 -1.35 0.07
C TRP A 82 13.35 -0.30 -0.83
N GLY A 83 12.89 0.94 -0.72
CA GLY A 83 13.45 2.07 -1.44
C GLY A 83 14.04 3.13 -0.53
N TRP A 84 14.95 3.92 -1.09
CA TRP A 84 15.47 5.12 -0.46
C TRP A 84 15.65 6.19 -1.50
N THR A 85 15.05 7.35 -1.26
CA THR A 85 15.32 8.57 -2.00
C THR A 85 16.28 9.42 -1.20
N ASP A 86 17.45 9.74 -1.77
CA ASP A 86 18.42 10.61 -1.11
C ASP A 86 17.84 12.03 -1.00
N PRO A 87 17.56 12.53 0.21
CA PRO A 87 16.89 13.82 0.39
C PRO A 87 17.75 15.01 -0.06
N ARG A 88 19.04 14.80 -0.36
CA ARG A 88 19.93 15.89 -0.84
C ARG A 88 19.85 16.12 -2.34
N ASN A 89 19.51 15.12 -3.13
CA ASN A 89 19.63 15.19 -4.59
C ASN A 89 18.48 14.48 -5.33
N GLY A 90 17.52 13.88 -4.62
CA GLY A 90 16.38 13.18 -5.20
C GLY A 90 16.73 11.87 -5.90
N ARG A 91 17.96 11.35 -5.72
CA ARG A 91 18.35 10.08 -6.33
C ARG A 91 17.66 8.92 -5.64
N GLU A 92 17.11 8.03 -6.44
CA GLU A 92 16.34 6.88 -5.99
C GLU A 92 17.20 5.62 -6.00
N TYR A 93 17.08 4.82 -4.95
CA TYR A 93 17.85 3.60 -4.74
C TYR A 93 16.93 2.49 -4.27
N VAL A 94 17.04 1.32 -4.89
CA VAL A 94 16.44 0.07 -4.41
C VAL A 94 17.42 -0.64 -3.49
N LEU A 95 16.92 -1.06 -2.34
CA LEU A 95 17.61 -1.89 -1.35
C LEU A 95 17.08 -3.31 -1.53
N MET A 96 17.72 -4.06 -2.44
CA MET A 96 17.29 -5.41 -2.79
C MET A 96 17.84 -6.42 -1.81
N GLY A 97 16.96 -7.16 -1.14
CA GLY A 97 17.35 -8.30 -0.33
C GLY A 97 17.78 -9.50 -1.18
N MET A 98 18.93 -10.06 -0.84
CA MET A 98 19.57 -11.20 -1.52
C MET A 98 19.95 -12.23 -0.48
N SER A 99 19.98 -13.53 -0.79
CA SER A 99 20.26 -14.64 0.15
C SER A 99 21.49 -14.45 1.07
N ASP A 100 22.47 -13.66 0.63
CA ASP A 100 23.73 -13.38 1.33
C ASP A 100 23.87 -11.93 1.83
N GLY A 101 22.83 -11.10 1.76
CA GLY A 101 22.90 -9.69 2.19
C GLY A 101 21.87 -8.76 1.56
N ILE A 102 22.24 -7.48 1.43
CA ILE A 102 21.50 -6.45 0.66
C ILE A 102 22.36 -5.97 -0.50
N THR A 103 21.79 -5.87 -1.69
CA THR A 103 22.38 -5.21 -2.85
C THR A 103 21.71 -3.87 -3.08
N PHE A 104 22.52 -2.80 -3.15
CA PHE A 104 22.03 -1.44 -3.38
C PHE A 104 22.09 -1.14 -4.87
N VAL A 105 20.94 -0.76 -5.44
CA VAL A 105 20.80 -0.49 -6.87
C VAL A 105 20.34 0.96 -7.04
N TYR A 106 21.11 1.76 -7.77
CA TYR A 106 20.65 3.08 -8.20
C TYR A 106 19.58 2.91 -9.29
N ALA A 107 18.42 3.52 -9.07
CA ALA A 107 17.23 3.40 -9.90
C ALA A 107 16.78 4.75 -10.52
N GLY A 108 17.54 5.83 -10.34
CA GLY A 108 17.22 7.13 -10.92
C GLY A 108 17.24 7.19 -12.46
N ASP A 109 17.87 6.19 -13.11
CA ASP A 109 17.59 5.82 -14.49
C ASP A 109 17.13 4.36 -14.51
N ALA A 110 15.81 4.14 -14.51
CA ALA A 110 15.24 2.80 -14.43
C ALA A 110 15.47 1.94 -15.68
N GLU A 111 15.95 2.50 -16.81
CA GLU A 111 16.34 1.71 -17.98
C GLU A 111 17.80 1.25 -17.89
N ASN A 112 18.62 1.97 -17.12
CA ASN A 112 20.03 1.69 -16.92
C ASN A 112 20.39 1.66 -15.41
N PRO A 113 19.74 0.80 -14.61
CA PRO A 113 20.03 0.70 -13.19
C PRO A 113 21.44 0.17 -12.94
N LEU A 114 22.03 0.60 -11.82
CA LEU A 114 23.42 0.30 -11.49
C LEU A 114 23.55 -0.27 -10.08
N VAL A 115 24.25 -1.38 -9.92
CA VAL A 115 24.66 -1.86 -8.59
C VAL A 115 25.72 -0.92 -8.02
N VAL A 116 25.40 -0.25 -6.92
CA VAL A 116 26.19 0.82 -6.29
C VAL A 116 26.72 0.46 -4.90
N GLY A 117 26.47 -0.75 -4.43
CA GLY A 117 27.04 -1.27 -3.20
C GLY A 117 26.45 -2.62 -2.80
N ARG A 118 27.08 -3.27 -1.82
CA ARG A 118 26.51 -4.46 -1.16
C ARG A 118 26.73 -4.41 0.34
N LEU A 119 25.83 -4.99 1.12
CA LEU A 119 25.99 -5.25 2.55
C LEU A 119 25.92 -6.75 2.76
N PRO A 120 27.03 -7.44 3.05
CA PRO A 120 27.01 -8.87 3.38
C PRO A 120 26.23 -9.15 4.67
N THR A 121 25.58 -10.33 4.71
CA THR A 121 24.90 -10.87 5.90
C THR A 121 25.82 -10.85 7.12
N GLN A 122 25.24 -10.59 8.29
CA GLN A 122 25.99 -10.57 9.55
C GLN A 122 26.58 -11.94 9.91
N THR A 123 25.87 -13.02 9.59
CA THR A 123 26.20 -14.38 10.01
C THR A 123 26.21 -15.35 8.84
N THR A 124 25.10 -16.04 8.61
CA THR A 124 24.94 -17.04 7.56
C THR A 124 23.96 -16.55 6.51
N ASN A 125 23.97 -17.20 5.35
CA ASN A 125 22.94 -16.96 4.34
C ASN A 125 21.58 -17.43 4.87
N SER A 126 20.51 -16.77 4.42
CA SER A 126 19.11 -17.08 4.73
C SER A 126 18.25 -16.67 3.54
N GLY A 127 17.17 -17.39 3.24
CA GLY A 127 16.19 -16.97 2.22
C GLY A 127 15.35 -15.78 2.66
N TRP A 128 15.23 -15.53 3.97
CA TRP A 128 14.36 -14.49 4.53
C TRP A 128 15.17 -13.35 5.13
N ARG A 129 14.86 -12.14 4.68
CA ARG A 129 15.49 -10.87 5.09
C ARG A 129 14.47 -9.76 4.89
N ASP A 130 14.53 -8.76 5.74
CA ASP A 130 13.75 -7.55 5.57
C ASP A 130 14.62 -6.32 5.87
N VAL A 131 14.30 -5.21 5.20
CA VAL A 131 14.99 -3.94 5.30
C VAL A 131 14.00 -2.80 5.29
N LYS A 132 14.16 -1.85 6.22
CA LYS A 132 13.46 -0.56 6.20
C LYS A 132 14.45 0.58 6.39
N VAL A 133 14.01 1.79 6.05
CA VAL A 133 14.85 2.98 6.10
C VAL A 133 14.32 3.94 7.16
N TYR A 134 15.23 4.63 7.82
CA TYR A 134 14.93 5.79 8.65
C TYR A 134 16.02 6.85 8.46
N ALA A 135 15.59 8.04 8.06
CA ALA A 135 16.43 9.18 7.69
C ALA A 135 17.40 8.89 6.51
N ASP A 136 18.61 8.41 6.81
CA ASP A 136 19.59 8.00 5.78
C ASP A 136 20.28 6.68 6.18
N HIS A 137 19.60 5.85 6.96
CA HIS A 137 20.12 4.57 7.40
C HIS A 137 19.12 3.46 7.08
N ALA A 138 19.63 2.34 6.58
CA ALA A 138 18.85 1.13 6.43
C ALA A 138 19.09 0.20 7.62
N PHE A 139 18.01 -0.47 8.03
CA PHE A 139 17.89 -1.32 9.20
C PHE A 139 17.48 -2.70 8.68
N VAL A 140 18.39 -3.67 8.81
CA VAL A 140 18.29 -4.97 8.14
C VAL A 140 18.20 -6.08 9.18
N VAL A 141 17.16 -6.89 9.08
CA VAL A 141 16.95 -8.11 9.87
C VAL A 141 16.92 -9.35 8.98
N SER A 142 17.06 -10.53 9.58
CA SER A 142 17.14 -11.80 8.86
C SER A 142 16.74 -12.94 9.78
N GLU A 143 16.17 -13.99 9.21
CA GLU A 143 15.95 -15.24 9.95
C GLU A 143 17.25 -16.02 10.22
N ALA A 144 18.38 -15.57 9.66
CA ALA A 144 19.68 -16.18 9.93
C ALA A 144 19.99 -16.19 11.44
N ALA A 145 20.47 -17.33 11.93
CA ALA A 145 20.80 -17.51 13.33
C ALA A 145 21.86 -16.48 13.78
N GLY A 146 21.56 -15.77 14.88
CA GLY A 146 22.46 -14.78 15.47
C GLY A 146 22.69 -13.51 14.63
N HIS A 147 21.85 -13.23 13.64
CA HIS A 147 21.96 -12.07 12.77
C HIS A 147 21.78 -10.73 13.50
N GLY A 148 20.78 -10.60 14.36
CA GLY A 148 20.38 -9.34 14.98
C GLY A 148 19.93 -8.29 13.96
N LEU A 149 20.12 -7.02 14.29
CA LEU A 149 19.82 -5.87 13.42
C LEU A 149 21.13 -5.25 12.92
N GLN A 150 21.36 -5.26 11.61
CA GLN A 150 22.44 -4.49 10.98
C GLN A 150 21.94 -3.10 10.61
N VAL A 151 22.75 -2.07 10.88
CA VAL A 151 22.48 -0.70 10.42
C VAL A 151 23.55 -0.27 9.45
N VAL A 152 23.16 0.28 8.30
CA VAL A 152 24.07 0.82 7.27
C VAL A 152 23.73 2.27 6.97
N ASN A 153 24.75 3.09 6.74
CA ASN A 153 24.60 4.50 6.40
C ASN A 153 24.52 4.68 4.87
N LEU A 154 23.33 4.99 4.37
CA LEU A 154 23.03 5.08 2.93
C LEU A 154 23.72 6.25 2.23
N ARG A 155 24.16 7.27 2.99
CA ARG A 155 24.96 8.39 2.46
C ARG A 155 26.29 7.92 1.84
N ARG A 156 26.72 6.69 2.12
CA ARG A 156 27.89 6.05 1.49
C ARG A 156 27.67 5.70 0.02
N LEU A 157 26.44 5.72 -0.48
CA LEU A 157 26.07 5.49 -1.88
C LEU A 157 26.18 6.75 -2.77
N ARG A 158 26.48 7.91 -2.17
CA ARG A 158 26.62 9.20 -2.89
C ARG A 158 27.88 9.33 -3.76
N PRO A 159 29.06 8.81 -3.38
CA PRO A 159 30.23 8.77 -4.24
C PRO A 159 30.01 7.89 -5.49
N GLU A 160 30.94 7.95 -6.45
CA GLU A 160 30.91 7.14 -7.68
C GLU A 160 30.51 5.66 -7.44
N PRO A 161 29.70 5.05 -8.33
CA PRO A 161 29.25 3.67 -8.22
C PRO A 161 30.39 2.69 -7.89
N SER A 162 30.21 1.92 -6.83
CA SER A 162 31.17 0.90 -6.41
C SER A 162 30.43 -0.35 -5.97
N THR A 163 30.80 -1.52 -6.49
CA THR A 163 30.27 -2.80 -6.00
C THR A 163 30.91 -3.24 -4.67
N ALA A 164 31.63 -2.34 -3.99
CA ALA A 164 32.31 -2.64 -2.74
C ALA A 164 31.31 -2.90 -1.60
N ALA A 165 31.74 -3.73 -0.65
CA ALA A 165 31.00 -3.94 0.58
C ALA A 165 30.92 -2.64 1.39
N LEU A 166 29.71 -2.23 1.75
CA LEU A 166 29.47 -1.15 2.70
C LEU A 166 29.74 -1.64 4.12
N PRO A 167 30.38 -0.82 4.96
CA PRO A 167 30.60 -1.19 6.36
C PRO A 167 29.29 -1.12 7.15
N VAL A 168 29.10 -2.09 8.04
CA VAL A 168 28.08 -2.02 9.09
C VAL A 168 28.36 -0.81 9.98
N ALA A 169 27.41 0.13 10.04
CA ALA A 169 27.52 1.35 10.83
C ALA A 169 27.22 1.11 12.31
N ALA A 170 26.33 0.17 12.61
CA ALA A 170 26.05 -0.36 13.94
C ALA A 170 25.44 -1.76 13.84
N HIS A 171 25.59 -2.56 14.90
CA HIS A 171 24.94 -3.86 15.04
C HIS A 171 24.22 -3.89 16.40
N TYR A 172 22.96 -4.28 16.39
CA TYR A 172 22.16 -4.46 17.60
C TYR A 172 21.81 -5.95 17.75
N GLY A 173 22.40 -6.59 18.75
CA GLY A 173 22.37 -8.05 18.94
C GLY A 173 21.51 -8.54 20.10
N ARG A 174 20.45 -7.80 20.49
CA ARG A 174 19.56 -8.24 21.61
C ARG A 174 18.54 -9.31 21.19
N PHE A 175 18.42 -9.57 19.90
CA PHE A 175 17.74 -10.74 19.36
C PHE A 175 18.69 -11.44 18.37
N GLY A 176 18.42 -12.72 18.09
CA GLY A 176 19.22 -13.56 17.20
C GLY A 176 18.71 -13.51 15.77
N ASN A 177 17.54 -14.07 15.51
CA ASN A 177 16.84 -13.99 14.24
C ASN A 177 15.63 -13.05 14.36
N ALA A 178 15.12 -12.58 13.22
CA ALA A 178 13.82 -11.93 13.12
C ALA A 178 13.27 -12.07 11.70
N HIS A 179 11.95 -12.10 11.57
CA HIS A 179 11.29 -12.27 10.28
C HIS A 179 11.21 -10.93 9.52
N ASN A 180 10.70 -9.89 10.18
CA ASN A 180 10.40 -8.61 9.57
C ASN A 180 10.78 -7.43 10.50
N VAL A 181 10.94 -6.24 9.92
CA VAL A 181 11.09 -4.98 10.64
C VAL A 181 10.18 -3.92 10.02
N ALA A 182 9.36 -3.27 10.85
CA ALA A 182 8.67 -2.04 10.46
C ALA A 182 9.30 -0.83 11.13
N ILE A 183 9.22 0.35 10.52
CA ILE A 183 9.68 1.59 11.14
C ILE A 183 8.60 2.65 11.01
N ASN A 184 8.21 3.24 12.13
CA ASN A 184 7.48 4.50 12.12
C ASN A 184 8.49 5.65 12.05
N GLU A 185 8.60 6.25 10.87
CA GLU A 185 9.58 7.29 10.60
C GLU A 185 9.23 8.64 11.22
N GLU A 186 7.98 8.86 11.64
CA GLU A 186 7.61 10.08 12.37
C GLU A 186 8.12 10.06 13.81
N THR A 187 8.16 8.87 14.42
CA THR A 187 8.54 8.70 15.83
C THR A 187 9.97 8.22 16.00
N GLY A 188 10.55 7.62 14.95
CA GLY A 188 11.89 7.04 14.96
C GLY A 188 11.97 5.77 15.79
N PHE A 189 10.92 4.95 15.76
CA PHE A 189 10.90 3.63 16.38
C PHE A 189 10.81 2.53 15.32
N ALA A 190 11.65 1.52 15.49
CA ALA A 190 11.60 0.27 14.74
C ALA A 190 10.88 -0.81 15.56
N TYR A 191 10.14 -1.67 14.86
CA TYR A 191 9.33 -2.75 15.39
C TYR A 191 9.79 -4.04 14.71
N VAL A 192 10.64 -4.79 15.40
CA VAL A 192 11.13 -6.08 14.92
C VAL A 192 10.17 -7.17 15.37
N VAL A 193 9.73 -8.01 14.44
CA VAL A 193 8.77 -9.10 14.69
C VAL A 193 9.32 -10.45 14.23
N GLY A 194 8.70 -11.54 14.67
CA GLY A 194 9.19 -12.90 14.38
C GLY A 194 10.55 -13.25 15.03
N ALA A 195 10.98 -12.47 16.03
CA ALA A 195 12.23 -12.73 16.75
C ALA A 195 12.07 -13.89 17.75
N THR A 196 12.53 -15.09 17.39
CA THR A 196 12.33 -16.32 18.18
C THR A 196 13.57 -16.78 18.96
N SER A 197 14.73 -16.17 18.73
CA SER A 197 15.98 -16.44 19.46
C SER A 197 16.70 -15.18 19.92
N GLY A 198 17.64 -15.31 20.85
CA GLY A 198 18.44 -14.20 21.40
C GLY A 198 18.08 -13.83 22.84
N GLU A 199 18.50 -12.65 23.28
CA GLU A 199 18.30 -12.17 24.66
C GLU A 199 16.85 -11.76 24.93
N ILE A 200 16.22 -11.03 24.00
CA ILE A 200 14.86 -10.51 24.11
C ILE A 200 14.06 -10.85 22.86
N THR A 201 13.19 -11.84 22.98
CA THR A 201 12.31 -12.35 21.91
C THR A 201 10.87 -11.84 22.01
N CYS A 202 10.56 -11.01 23.01
CA CYS A 202 9.21 -10.49 23.27
C CYS A 202 8.12 -11.58 23.22
N GLY A 203 8.30 -12.65 24.01
CA GLY A 203 7.35 -13.77 24.06
C GLY A 203 7.49 -14.78 22.92
N GLY A 204 8.58 -14.74 22.15
CA GLY A 204 8.84 -15.68 21.07
C GLY A 204 8.32 -15.22 19.72
N GLY A 205 8.43 -13.93 19.41
CA GLY A 205 8.07 -13.39 18.09
C GLY A 205 7.17 -12.16 18.11
N GLY A 206 6.79 -11.63 19.26
CA GLY A 206 5.99 -10.40 19.35
C GLY A 206 6.78 -9.14 18.99
N LEU A 207 6.19 -7.96 19.19
CA LEU A 207 6.83 -6.69 18.81
C LEU A 207 8.00 -6.35 19.74
N HIS A 208 9.22 -6.42 19.20
CA HIS A 208 10.45 -5.90 19.80
C HIS A 208 10.67 -4.45 19.35
N MET A 209 10.37 -3.51 20.24
CA MET A 209 10.42 -2.08 19.95
C MET A 209 11.81 -1.51 20.23
N ILE A 210 12.35 -0.76 19.26
CA ILE A 210 13.70 -0.19 19.29
C ILE A 210 13.62 1.30 18.95
N ASP A 211 14.20 2.14 19.81
CA ASP A 211 14.47 3.55 19.50
C ASP A 211 15.64 3.65 18.53
N VAL A 212 15.38 4.15 17.32
CA VAL A 212 16.36 4.31 16.23
C VAL A 212 16.66 5.76 15.89
N ARG A 213 16.21 6.72 16.72
CA ARG A 213 16.45 8.17 16.53
C ARG A 213 17.94 8.54 16.52
N GLU A 214 18.77 7.72 17.17
CA GLU A 214 20.21 7.68 16.98
C GLU A 214 20.57 6.43 16.16
N PRO A 215 20.60 6.45 14.81
CA PRO A 215 20.70 5.22 14.01
C PRO A 215 21.91 4.34 14.30
N ARG A 216 23.04 4.93 14.73
CA ARG A 216 24.26 4.19 15.09
C ARG A 216 24.25 3.65 16.53
N ASN A 217 23.18 3.88 17.26
CA ASN A 217 23.02 3.48 18.64
C ASN A 217 21.57 3.05 18.92
N PRO A 218 21.05 2.00 18.24
CA PRO A 218 19.70 1.51 18.48
C PRO A 218 19.54 1.05 19.94
N ARG A 219 18.43 1.42 20.59
CA ARG A 219 18.17 1.08 22.00
C ARG A 219 16.84 0.39 22.16
N PHE A 220 16.82 -0.66 22.97
CA PHE A 220 15.58 -1.33 23.34
C PHE A 220 14.61 -0.34 24.01
N ALA A 221 13.39 -0.27 23.52
CA ALA A 221 12.34 0.61 24.04
C ALA A 221 11.26 -0.16 24.81
N GLY A 222 10.95 -1.40 24.41
CA GLY A 222 9.98 -2.24 25.08
C GLY A 222 9.56 -3.46 24.25
N CYS A 223 8.63 -4.25 24.80
CA CYS A 223 8.05 -5.42 24.14
C CYS A 223 6.53 -5.37 24.21
N PHE A 224 5.87 -5.84 23.15
CA PHE A 224 4.53 -6.39 23.22
C PHE A 224 4.57 -7.87 22.90
N SER A 225 3.91 -8.69 23.72
CA SER A 225 3.94 -10.16 23.57
C SER A 225 2.62 -10.83 23.91
N ALA A 226 1.55 -10.05 24.11
CA ALA A 226 0.29 -10.57 24.62
C ALA A 226 -0.42 -11.51 23.64
N ASP A 227 -0.09 -11.40 22.34
CA ASP A 227 -0.65 -12.24 21.28
C ASP A 227 0.35 -13.27 20.69
N GLY A 228 1.54 -13.40 21.30
CA GLY A 228 2.54 -14.34 20.81
C GLY A 228 3.26 -13.85 19.54
N TYR A 229 3.38 -14.75 18.55
CA TYR A 229 4.17 -14.53 17.33
C TYR A 229 3.45 -13.56 16.38
N THR A 230 4.17 -12.52 15.96
CA THR A 230 3.74 -11.59 14.90
C THR A 230 4.63 -11.81 13.68
N HIS A 231 4.02 -11.94 12.50
CA HIS A 231 4.71 -12.19 11.24
C HIS A 231 5.18 -10.89 10.59
N ASP A 232 4.24 -9.96 10.41
CA ASP A 232 4.46 -8.61 9.89
C ASP A 232 3.61 -7.60 10.69
N VAL A 233 3.96 -6.32 10.61
CA VAL A 233 3.25 -5.24 11.28
C VAL A 233 3.40 -3.92 10.52
N GLN A 234 2.32 -3.15 10.43
CA GLN A 234 2.38 -1.73 10.07
C GLN A 234 2.16 -0.87 11.31
N CYS A 235 3.09 0.03 11.63
CA CYS A 235 2.96 0.95 12.77
C CYS A 235 2.97 2.40 12.30
N VAL A 236 1.90 3.14 12.63
CA VAL A 236 1.68 4.51 12.16
C VAL A 236 1.25 5.43 13.30
N ILE A 237 1.39 6.75 13.11
CA ILE A 237 0.56 7.69 13.86
C ILE A 237 -0.86 7.62 13.27
N TYR A 238 -1.80 7.07 14.04
CA TYR A 238 -3.15 6.84 13.56
C TYR A 238 -3.87 8.17 13.34
N ARG A 239 -4.36 8.40 12.12
CA ARG A 239 -5.09 9.60 11.69
C ARG A 239 -6.54 9.31 11.27
N GLY A 240 -7.00 8.08 11.46
CA GLY A 240 -8.35 7.65 11.09
C GLY A 240 -9.44 8.16 12.04
N PRO A 241 -10.69 7.72 11.80
CA PRO A 241 -11.89 8.26 12.46
C PRO A 241 -12.06 7.85 13.93
N ASP A 242 -11.34 6.84 14.45
CA ASP A 242 -11.42 6.47 15.85
C ASP A 242 -10.78 7.54 16.76
N ALA A 243 -11.62 8.41 17.31
CA ALA A 243 -11.20 9.54 18.12
C ALA A 243 -10.46 9.14 19.42
N ALA A 244 -10.60 7.91 19.92
CA ALA A 244 -9.89 7.45 21.12
C ALA A 244 -8.39 7.26 20.85
N TYR A 245 -8.04 6.95 19.60
CA TYR A 245 -6.69 6.62 19.17
C TYR A 245 -6.10 7.60 18.14
N ASN A 246 -6.87 8.58 17.66
CA ASN A 246 -6.34 9.62 16.78
C ASN A 246 -5.12 10.33 17.41
N GLY A 247 -4.03 10.42 16.64
CA GLY A 247 -2.74 10.97 17.08
C GLY A 247 -1.89 10.01 17.93
N ARG A 248 -2.35 8.79 18.18
CA ARG A 248 -1.57 7.75 18.87
C ARG A 248 -0.73 6.95 17.90
N GLU A 249 0.34 6.35 18.40
CA GLU A 249 1.11 5.39 17.62
C GLU A 249 0.49 4.00 17.78
N VAL A 250 -0.04 3.47 16.67
CA VAL A 250 -0.79 2.22 16.63
C VAL A 250 -0.15 1.26 15.63
N CYS A 251 0.00 0.01 16.04
CA CYS A 251 0.48 -1.08 15.20
C CYS A 251 -0.68 -2.01 14.82
N PHE A 252 -0.78 -2.32 13.53
CA PHE A 252 -1.67 -3.30 12.91
C PHE A 252 -0.85 -4.52 12.56
N ALA A 253 -0.96 -5.57 13.36
CA ALA A 253 -0.10 -6.74 13.35
C ALA A 253 -0.81 -7.94 12.71
N ALA A 254 -0.14 -8.59 11.77
CA ALA A 254 -0.54 -9.85 11.18
C ALA A 254 0.07 -11.00 12.01
N ASN A 255 -0.77 -11.72 12.76
CA ASN A 255 -0.35 -12.65 13.79
C ASN A 255 -0.53 -14.12 13.39
N THR A 256 -0.44 -14.43 12.10
CA THR A 256 -0.64 -15.78 11.49
C THR A 256 -2.06 -16.35 11.60
N ASP A 257 -2.86 -15.90 12.56
CA ASP A 257 -4.24 -16.35 12.76
C ASP A 257 -5.25 -15.21 12.95
N THR A 258 -4.77 -13.97 13.12
CA THR A 258 -5.57 -12.82 13.53
C THR A 258 -4.97 -11.50 13.03
N LEU A 259 -5.84 -10.50 12.87
CA LEU A 259 -5.46 -9.09 12.86
C LEU A 259 -5.47 -8.58 14.31
N THR A 260 -4.32 -8.15 14.79
CA THR A 260 -4.15 -7.62 16.16
C THR A 260 -3.73 -6.18 16.13
N ILE A 261 -4.49 -5.32 16.81
CA ILE A 261 -4.26 -3.87 16.85
C ILE A 261 -3.72 -3.49 18.23
N VAL A 262 -2.61 -2.77 18.28
CA VAL A 262 -1.88 -2.45 19.51
C VAL A 262 -1.56 -0.96 19.60
N ASP A 263 -1.98 -0.30 20.67
CA ASP A 263 -1.48 1.04 21.03
C ASP A 263 -0.08 0.89 21.62
N VAL A 264 0.92 1.41 20.90
CA VAL A 264 2.33 1.38 21.29
C VAL A 264 2.85 2.75 21.71
N SER A 265 1.98 3.75 21.89
CA SER A 265 2.38 5.13 22.22
C SER A 265 3.28 5.20 23.46
N ASP A 266 2.94 4.43 24.49
CA ASP A 266 3.84 4.17 25.62
C ASP A 266 4.56 2.84 25.40
N LYS A 267 5.81 2.92 24.91
CA LYS A 267 6.66 1.75 24.62
C LYS A 267 6.91 0.87 25.86
N ALA A 268 6.81 1.43 27.07
CA ALA A 268 6.97 0.67 28.30
C ALA A 268 5.71 -0.11 28.69
N ASN A 269 4.54 0.30 28.19
CA ASN A 269 3.24 -0.29 28.51
C ASN A 269 2.32 -0.37 27.26
N PRO A 270 2.71 -1.11 26.21
CA PRO A 270 1.87 -1.29 25.04
C PRO A 270 0.57 -2.00 25.40
N ARG A 271 -0.53 -1.61 24.75
CA ARG A 271 -1.88 -2.12 25.04
C ARG A 271 -2.51 -2.70 23.80
N MET A 272 -2.87 -3.98 23.85
CA MET A 272 -3.74 -4.58 22.85
C MET A 272 -5.09 -3.85 22.86
N ILE A 273 -5.49 -3.31 21.72
CA ILE A 273 -6.79 -2.68 21.50
C ILE A 273 -7.78 -3.77 21.10
N SER A 274 -7.42 -4.58 20.12
CA SER A 274 -8.23 -5.68 19.62
C SER A 274 -7.35 -6.84 19.12
N ARG A 275 -7.95 -8.02 19.08
CA ARG A 275 -7.43 -9.25 18.49
C ARG A 275 -8.60 -9.91 17.78
N THR A 276 -8.61 -9.86 16.46
CA THR A 276 -9.77 -10.29 15.68
C THR A 276 -9.37 -11.37 14.69
N GLY A 277 -9.99 -12.54 14.84
CA GLY A 277 -9.90 -13.62 13.86
C GLY A 277 -10.97 -13.52 12.79
N TYR A 278 -10.83 -14.35 11.76
CA TYR A 278 -11.74 -14.42 10.62
C TYR A 278 -11.86 -15.85 10.10
N GLU A 279 -12.95 -16.11 9.37
CA GLU A 279 -13.15 -17.39 8.70
C GLU A 279 -12.32 -17.48 7.43
N GLY A 280 -11.77 -18.67 7.17
CA GLY A 280 -10.92 -18.95 6.01
C GLY A 280 -9.43 -18.71 6.24
N VAL A 281 -9.01 -18.49 7.49
CA VAL A 281 -7.60 -18.25 7.80
C VAL A 281 -6.69 -19.40 7.35
N GLY A 282 -5.59 -19.08 6.67
CA GLY A 282 -4.46 -19.96 6.42
C GLY A 282 -3.26 -19.55 7.27
N PHE A 283 -2.67 -18.41 6.91
CA PHE A 283 -1.55 -17.73 7.52
C PHE A 283 -1.67 -16.20 7.34
N THR A 284 -2.29 -15.50 8.29
CA THR A 284 -2.37 -14.02 8.27
C THR A 284 -0.97 -13.42 8.15
N HIS A 285 -0.65 -12.85 6.99
CA HIS A 285 0.73 -12.66 6.57
C HIS A 285 1.21 -11.21 6.70
N GLN A 286 0.57 -10.29 5.97
CA GLN A 286 0.94 -8.88 5.89
C GLN A 286 -0.28 -8.03 5.52
N GLY A 287 -0.24 -6.74 5.85
CA GLY A 287 -1.25 -5.81 5.39
C GLY A 287 -0.86 -4.34 5.54
N TRP A 288 -1.68 -3.47 4.94
CA TRP A 288 -1.41 -2.03 4.86
C TRP A 288 -2.71 -1.22 4.90
N LEU A 289 -2.68 -0.10 5.63
CA LEU A 289 -3.77 0.85 5.75
C LEU A 289 -4.01 1.63 4.45
N SER A 290 -5.26 2.00 4.20
CA SER A 290 -5.59 3.13 3.31
C SER A 290 -5.04 4.44 3.87
N GLU A 291 -4.82 5.44 3.00
CA GLU A 291 -4.27 6.75 3.39
C GLU A 291 -5.10 7.47 4.48
N ASP A 292 -6.43 7.25 4.49
CA ASP A 292 -7.34 7.80 5.50
C ASP A 292 -7.47 6.93 6.77
N HIS A 293 -6.74 5.81 6.82
CA HIS A 293 -6.72 4.82 7.91
C HIS A 293 -8.12 4.25 8.26
N VAL A 294 -9.02 4.21 7.29
CA VAL A 294 -10.37 3.62 7.42
C VAL A 294 -10.38 2.14 7.07
N LEU A 295 -9.60 1.76 6.07
CA LEU A 295 -9.48 0.39 5.59
C LEU A 295 -8.09 -0.17 5.87
N PHE A 296 -8.02 -1.47 6.09
CA PHE A 296 -6.78 -2.23 6.15
C PHE A 296 -6.89 -3.40 5.16
N PHE A 297 -6.00 -3.40 4.18
CA PHE A 297 -5.89 -4.45 3.18
C PHE A 297 -4.91 -5.50 3.70
N MET A 298 -5.25 -6.77 3.59
CA MET A 298 -4.49 -7.83 4.22
C MET A 298 -4.47 -9.08 3.34
N ASN A 299 -3.32 -9.73 3.32
CA ASN A 299 -3.06 -10.99 2.63
C ASN A 299 -2.94 -12.14 3.64
N ASP A 300 -3.25 -13.35 3.17
CA ASP A 300 -3.26 -14.59 3.93
C ASP A 300 -2.53 -15.69 3.12
N GLU A 301 -1.21 -15.77 3.30
CA GLU A 301 -0.26 -16.43 2.39
C GLU A 301 -0.50 -17.92 2.13
N THR A 302 -1.37 -18.59 2.89
CA THR A 302 -1.65 -20.01 2.63
C THR A 302 -3.11 -20.34 2.42
N ASP A 303 -4.01 -19.35 2.41
CA ASP A 303 -5.43 -19.63 2.30
C ASP A 303 -5.83 -20.19 0.92
N GLU A 304 -5.17 -19.78 -0.16
CA GLU A 304 -5.44 -20.32 -1.49
C GLU A 304 -5.07 -21.81 -1.59
N ARG A 305 -3.92 -22.17 -1.01
CA ARG A 305 -3.45 -23.57 -0.95
C ARG A 305 -4.31 -24.40 0.01
N ASP A 306 -4.73 -23.82 1.12
CA ASP A 306 -5.39 -24.58 2.19
C ASP A 306 -6.90 -24.73 1.95
N HIS A 307 -7.52 -23.77 1.22
CA HIS A 307 -8.96 -23.73 0.97
C HIS A 307 -9.36 -23.83 -0.51
N GLY A 308 -8.40 -23.77 -1.44
CA GLY A 308 -8.61 -24.07 -2.86
C GLY A 308 -9.39 -23.01 -3.64
N HIS A 309 -9.24 -21.74 -3.27
CA HIS A 309 -9.74 -20.59 -4.02
C HIS A 309 -8.59 -19.84 -4.72
N ASN A 310 -8.94 -18.91 -5.61
CA ASN A 310 -7.99 -18.01 -6.27
C ASN A 310 -7.29 -17.06 -5.28
N THR A 311 -6.26 -16.34 -5.75
CA THR A 311 -5.57 -15.29 -4.99
C THR A 311 -6.58 -14.34 -4.35
N ARG A 312 -6.41 -13.99 -3.07
CA ARG A 312 -7.42 -13.24 -2.33
C ARG A 312 -6.88 -12.11 -1.47
N THR A 313 -7.40 -10.90 -1.66
CA THR A 313 -7.13 -9.78 -0.75
C THR A 313 -8.30 -9.58 0.24
N TYR A 314 -8.03 -9.54 1.53
CA TYR A 314 -9.01 -9.24 2.59
C TYR A 314 -9.10 -7.73 2.84
N VAL A 315 -10.32 -7.21 2.98
CA VAL A 315 -10.59 -5.78 3.25
C VAL A 315 -11.27 -5.61 4.60
N TRP A 316 -10.51 -5.09 5.56
CA TRP A 316 -10.97 -4.79 6.91
C TRP A 316 -11.39 -3.33 7.01
N ASN A 317 -12.56 -3.06 7.59
CA ASN A 317 -12.87 -1.74 8.12
C ASN A 317 -12.31 -1.63 9.54
N VAL A 318 -11.44 -0.64 9.74
CA VAL A 318 -10.74 -0.35 11.00
C VAL A 318 -11.09 1.06 11.51
N SER A 319 -12.30 1.53 11.21
CA SER A 319 -12.80 2.82 11.72
C SER A 319 -13.08 2.81 13.23
N ASP A 320 -13.32 1.62 13.79
CA ASP A 320 -13.34 1.33 15.22
C ASP A 320 -12.22 0.32 15.50
N LEU A 321 -11.14 0.77 16.13
CA LEU A 321 -9.96 -0.08 16.34
C LEU A 321 -10.21 -1.17 17.37
N ALA A 322 -11.20 -1.01 18.25
CA ALA A 322 -11.58 -2.01 19.23
C ALA A 322 -12.43 -3.13 18.62
N ALA A 323 -13.05 -2.90 17.47
CA ALA A 323 -13.89 -3.87 16.77
C ALA A 323 -13.69 -3.83 15.25
N PRO A 324 -12.48 -4.15 14.74
CA PRO A 324 -12.23 -4.20 13.31
C PRO A 324 -13.11 -5.28 12.66
N ARG A 325 -13.63 -4.99 11.47
CA ARG A 325 -14.57 -5.88 10.77
C ARG A 325 -14.05 -6.25 9.40
N LEU A 326 -14.00 -7.54 9.10
CA LEU A 326 -13.80 -7.99 7.73
C LEU A 326 -15.06 -7.65 6.92
N THR A 327 -14.94 -6.74 5.97
CA THR A 327 -16.09 -6.22 5.20
C THR A 327 -16.18 -6.78 3.80
N GLN A 328 -15.04 -7.08 3.16
CA GLN A 328 -15.00 -7.63 1.81
C GLN A 328 -13.83 -8.60 1.65
N ARG A 329 -13.94 -9.45 0.63
CA ARG A 329 -12.85 -10.23 0.06
C ARG A 329 -12.82 -9.92 -1.43
N TYR A 330 -11.64 -9.67 -1.97
CA TYR A 330 -11.44 -9.52 -3.41
C TYR A 330 -10.75 -10.77 -3.94
N ASP A 331 -11.49 -11.56 -4.73
CA ASP A 331 -10.96 -12.71 -5.43
C ASP A 331 -10.37 -12.26 -6.76
N HIS A 332 -9.09 -12.52 -6.97
CA HIS A 332 -8.43 -12.26 -8.24
C HIS A 332 -8.82 -13.30 -9.30
N ASP A 333 -8.57 -12.96 -10.56
CA ASP A 333 -8.67 -13.92 -11.67
C ASP A 333 -7.49 -14.92 -11.69
N THR A 334 -6.50 -14.73 -10.82
CA THR A 334 -5.25 -15.49 -10.76
C THR A 334 -5.34 -16.64 -9.76
N ASP A 335 -4.75 -17.78 -10.13
CA ASP A 335 -4.56 -18.94 -9.26
C ASP A 335 -3.10 -18.90 -8.78
N ALA A 336 -2.82 -18.06 -7.78
CA ALA A 336 -1.49 -17.86 -7.19
C ALA A 336 -1.64 -17.52 -5.71
N ILE A 337 -0.57 -17.67 -4.95
CA ILE A 337 -0.53 -17.31 -3.54
C ILE A 337 -0.38 -15.78 -3.42
N ASP A 338 -1.20 -15.15 -2.57
CA ASP A 338 -1.01 -13.75 -2.18
C ASP A 338 0.24 -13.57 -1.30
N HIS A 339 0.81 -12.37 -1.21
CA HIS A 339 1.97 -12.17 -0.33
C HIS A 339 2.08 -10.75 0.22
N ASN A 340 2.90 -9.90 -0.40
CA ASN A 340 3.15 -8.54 0.09
C ASN A 340 2.34 -7.51 -0.70
N LEU A 341 1.61 -6.64 0.02
CA LEU A 341 0.88 -5.52 -0.55
C LEU A 341 1.21 -4.18 0.11
N TYR A 342 1.06 -3.13 -0.68
CA TYR A 342 1.37 -1.76 -0.26
C TYR A 342 0.38 -0.79 -0.89
N VAL A 343 -0.18 0.12 -0.09
CA VAL A 343 -1.06 1.19 -0.59
C VAL A 343 -0.23 2.40 -0.96
N ALA A 344 -0.42 2.92 -2.17
CA ALA A 344 0.09 4.21 -2.60
C ALA A 344 -1.07 5.05 -3.16
N GLY A 345 -1.53 6.02 -2.38
CA GLY A 345 -2.71 6.81 -2.70
C GLY A 345 -3.96 5.94 -2.79
N ARG A 346 -4.59 5.91 -3.96
CA ARG A 346 -5.81 5.11 -4.21
C ARG A 346 -5.57 3.71 -4.75
N TYR A 347 -4.31 3.25 -4.80
CA TYR A 347 -3.96 1.97 -5.40
C TYR A 347 -3.31 1.04 -4.39
N VAL A 348 -3.60 -0.25 -4.51
CA VAL A 348 -2.93 -1.34 -3.78
C VAL A 348 -2.03 -2.06 -4.78
N PHE A 349 -0.72 -2.05 -4.53
CA PHE A 349 0.28 -2.76 -5.31
C PHE A 349 0.61 -4.07 -4.59
N GLU A 350 0.49 -5.19 -5.28
CA GLU A 350 0.57 -6.52 -4.68
C GLU A 350 1.60 -7.36 -5.43
N ALA A 351 2.54 -7.93 -4.70
CA ALA A 351 3.45 -8.96 -5.20
C ALA A 351 2.85 -10.32 -4.86
N ASN A 352 2.17 -10.95 -5.82
CA ASN A 352 1.49 -12.23 -5.62
C ASN A 352 2.26 -13.36 -6.31
N TYR A 353 3.44 -13.69 -5.77
CA TYR A 353 4.32 -14.78 -6.24
C TYR A 353 4.28 -14.99 -7.76
N SER A 354 3.71 -16.11 -8.22
CA SER A 354 3.71 -16.49 -9.63
C SER A 354 2.81 -15.61 -10.51
N ALA A 355 1.79 -14.95 -9.94
CA ALA A 355 0.99 -13.94 -10.64
C ALA A 355 1.73 -12.60 -10.82
N GLY A 356 2.90 -12.43 -10.20
CA GLY A 356 3.72 -11.25 -10.32
C GLY A 356 3.11 -10.01 -9.67
N LEU A 357 3.27 -8.86 -10.33
CA LEU A 357 2.72 -7.60 -9.84
C LEU A 357 1.25 -7.48 -10.24
N GLN A 358 0.37 -7.34 -9.26
CA GLN A 358 -1.03 -6.94 -9.44
C GLN A 358 -1.23 -5.53 -8.90
N VAL A 359 -2.10 -4.74 -9.54
CA VAL A 359 -2.47 -3.41 -9.05
C VAL A 359 -4.00 -3.27 -9.01
N LEU A 360 -4.51 -3.05 -7.81
CA LEU A 360 -5.93 -2.80 -7.55
C LEU A 360 -6.16 -1.31 -7.30
N GLU A 361 -7.28 -0.79 -7.80
CA GLU A 361 -7.78 0.54 -7.45
C GLU A 361 -8.82 0.42 -6.34
N ILE A 362 -8.68 1.28 -5.32
CA ILE A 362 -9.67 1.51 -4.28
C ILE A 362 -10.74 2.46 -4.85
N ARG A 363 -11.93 1.94 -5.13
CA ARG A 363 -13.03 2.74 -5.70
C ARG A 363 -13.83 3.50 -4.65
N ASN A 364 -13.94 2.96 -3.44
CA ASN A 364 -14.55 3.64 -2.30
C ASN A 364 -13.63 3.51 -1.07
N PRO A 365 -12.98 4.60 -0.62
CA PRO A 365 -12.02 4.55 0.48
C PRO A 365 -12.65 4.20 1.84
N ARG A 366 -13.98 4.28 1.99
CA ARG A 366 -14.68 3.96 3.25
C ARG A 366 -15.35 2.60 3.27
N ALA A 367 -15.83 2.16 2.11
CA ALA A 367 -16.57 0.92 2.00
C ALA A 367 -15.74 -0.22 1.39
N GLY A 368 -14.66 0.09 0.66
CA GLY A 368 -13.89 -0.86 -0.14
C GLY A 368 -14.27 -0.80 -1.61
N GLY A 369 -14.41 -1.96 -2.27
CA GLY A 369 -14.62 -2.01 -3.72
C GLY A 369 -13.30 -1.90 -4.46
N LEU A 370 -12.62 -3.03 -4.54
CA LEU A 370 -11.37 -3.19 -5.29
C LEU A 370 -11.65 -3.54 -6.75
N ARG A 371 -10.75 -3.10 -7.64
CA ARG A 371 -10.77 -3.46 -9.06
C ARG A 371 -9.35 -3.52 -9.58
N ARG A 372 -8.96 -4.63 -10.21
CA ARG A 372 -7.68 -4.70 -10.92
C ARG A 372 -7.64 -3.72 -12.09
N VAL A 373 -6.63 -2.86 -12.09
CA VAL A 373 -6.40 -1.83 -13.12
C VAL A 373 -5.17 -2.09 -13.96
N ALA A 374 -4.21 -2.84 -13.43
CA ALA A 374 -2.95 -3.12 -14.09
C ALA A 374 -2.31 -4.40 -13.54
N TYR A 375 -1.41 -4.98 -14.31
CA TYR A 375 -0.57 -6.09 -13.87
C TYR A 375 0.70 -6.21 -14.71
N PHE A 376 1.71 -6.87 -14.15
CA PHE A 376 2.92 -7.28 -14.85
C PHE A 376 3.36 -8.65 -14.36
N ASP A 377 3.28 -9.65 -15.24
CA ASP A 377 3.73 -11.01 -14.97
C ASP A 377 5.27 -11.04 -15.02
N VAL A 378 5.90 -11.24 -13.87
CA VAL A 378 7.38 -11.35 -13.72
C VAL A 378 7.87 -12.80 -13.76
N PHE A 379 6.95 -13.78 -13.91
CA PHE A 379 7.21 -15.21 -13.87
C PHE A 379 6.61 -15.96 -15.10
N PRO A 380 6.96 -15.55 -16.34
CA PRO A 380 6.30 -16.04 -17.53
C PRO A 380 6.62 -17.51 -17.80
N GLY A 381 5.57 -18.34 -17.92
CA GLY A 381 5.67 -19.73 -18.38
C GLY A 381 5.17 -20.78 -17.39
N ASP A 382 4.88 -20.41 -16.14
CA ASP A 382 4.41 -21.32 -15.09
C ASP A 382 2.97 -21.07 -14.61
N ASP A 383 2.25 -20.07 -15.14
CA ASP A 383 0.80 -19.89 -14.93
C ASP A 383 -0.01 -21.16 -15.28
N GLN A 384 0.54 -22.00 -16.17
CA GLN A 384 -0.04 -23.27 -16.59
C GLN A 384 0.14 -24.41 -15.56
N ARG A 385 1.07 -24.28 -14.58
CA ARG A 385 1.21 -25.25 -13.48
C ARG A 385 0.26 -24.92 -12.34
N ALA A 386 0.09 -23.64 -12.01
CA ALA A 386 -0.90 -23.23 -11.03
C ALA A 386 -2.32 -23.59 -11.51
N ALA A 387 -2.66 -23.25 -12.76
CA ALA A 387 -3.92 -23.62 -13.42
C ALA A 387 -4.16 -25.14 -13.61
N SER A 388 -3.17 -26.01 -13.30
CA SER A 388 -3.31 -27.46 -13.45
C SER A 388 -3.92 -28.16 -12.23
N GLY A 389 -4.21 -27.41 -11.15
CA GLY A 389 -5.01 -27.89 -10.02
C GLY A 389 -4.50 -29.22 -9.46
N LYS A 390 -3.41 -29.16 -8.69
CA LYS A 390 -3.04 -30.16 -7.67
C LYS A 390 -1.86 -29.65 -6.87
N HIS A 391 -2.18 -29.19 -5.66
CA HIS A 391 -1.24 -28.94 -4.58
C HIS A 391 -0.32 -30.17 -4.43
N HIS A 392 0.96 -30.01 -4.73
CA HIS A 392 1.97 -31.02 -4.44
C HIS A 392 2.76 -30.56 -3.21
N PRO A 393 2.94 -31.43 -2.20
CA PRO A 393 3.61 -31.05 -0.97
C PRO A 393 5.11 -30.85 -1.20
N GLU A 394 5.61 -29.72 -0.71
CA GLU A 394 6.97 -29.50 -0.19
C GLU A 394 8.11 -30.13 -1.00
N GLU A 395 8.32 -29.67 -2.23
CA GLU A 395 9.68 -29.73 -2.78
C GLU A 395 10.34 -28.35 -2.61
N GLU A 396 11.62 -28.33 -2.19
CA GLU A 396 12.46 -27.15 -2.26
C GLU A 396 12.41 -26.59 -3.71
N GLY A 397 11.78 -25.43 -3.88
CA GLY A 397 11.44 -24.91 -5.22
C GLY A 397 10.00 -25.17 -5.65
N ASP A 398 9.06 -25.22 -4.70
CA ASP A 398 7.62 -25.19 -4.96
C ASP A 398 7.29 -23.97 -5.84
N PRO A 399 6.81 -24.18 -7.09
CA PRO A 399 6.49 -23.09 -7.99
C PRO A 399 5.38 -22.16 -7.45
N LEU A 400 4.65 -22.57 -6.40
CA LEU A 400 3.62 -21.73 -5.77
C LEU A 400 4.20 -20.51 -5.03
N PHE A 401 5.43 -20.59 -4.52
CA PHE A 401 6.14 -19.51 -3.82
C PHE A 401 7.27 -18.90 -4.67
N GLY A 402 7.27 -19.17 -5.99
CA GLY A 402 8.19 -18.57 -6.95
C GLY A 402 7.64 -17.27 -7.53
N GLY A 403 8.49 -16.43 -8.10
CA GLY A 403 8.05 -15.16 -8.71
C GLY A 403 8.23 -13.95 -7.78
N ALA A 404 7.25 -13.04 -7.75
CA ALA A 404 7.33 -11.77 -7.01
C ALA A 404 7.29 -11.98 -5.49
N TRP A 405 8.29 -11.46 -4.78
CA TRP A 405 8.33 -11.47 -3.31
C TRP A 405 7.79 -10.17 -2.72
N SER A 406 8.17 -9.02 -3.27
CA SER A 406 7.76 -7.72 -2.73
C SER A 406 7.74 -6.64 -3.80
N VAL A 407 7.12 -5.51 -3.49
CA VAL A 407 6.98 -4.34 -4.37
C VAL A 407 7.21 -3.05 -3.60
N TYR A 408 7.82 -2.06 -4.25
CA TYR A 408 8.01 -0.71 -3.72
C TYR A 408 7.45 0.33 -4.71
N PRO A 409 6.26 0.90 -4.44
CA PRO A 409 5.58 1.85 -5.32
C PRO A 409 5.73 3.32 -4.89
N TYR A 410 6.78 3.69 -4.16
CA TYR A 410 6.87 5.01 -3.51
C TYR A 410 7.93 5.95 -4.06
N PHE A 411 8.50 5.64 -5.23
CA PHE A 411 9.43 6.53 -5.91
C PHE A 411 8.67 7.67 -6.60
N ALA A 412 9.17 8.91 -6.43
CA ALA A 412 8.59 10.10 -7.04
C ALA A 412 8.72 10.10 -8.57
N SER A 413 9.65 9.32 -9.11
CA SER A 413 9.74 9.06 -10.55
C SER A 413 8.56 8.26 -11.12
N GLY A 414 7.70 7.67 -10.27
CA GLY A 414 6.65 6.74 -10.68
C GLY A 414 7.18 5.35 -11.07
N VAL A 415 8.47 5.07 -10.81
CA VAL A 415 9.04 3.73 -10.97
C VAL A 415 8.55 2.83 -9.85
N VAL A 416 8.12 1.62 -10.21
CA VAL A 416 7.78 0.56 -9.27
C VAL A 416 8.88 -0.49 -9.32
N ALA A 417 9.49 -0.77 -8.17
CA ALA A 417 10.47 -1.85 -8.04
C ALA A 417 9.79 -3.13 -7.56
N VAL A 418 10.08 -4.26 -8.20
CA VAL A 418 9.55 -5.58 -7.81
C VAL A 418 10.71 -6.54 -7.61
N SER A 419 10.83 -7.10 -6.41
CA SER A 419 11.80 -8.16 -6.14
C SER A 419 11.18 -9.51 -6.49
N THR A 420 12.03 -10.42 -6.99
CA THR A 420 11.62 -11.78 -7.28
C THR A 420 12.59 -12.79 -6.69
N VAL A 421 12.11 -14.01 -6.44
CA VAL A 421 12.91 -15.08 -5.84
C VAL A 421 13.98 -15.59 -6.80
N GLU A 422 13.62 -15.84 -8.07
CA GLU A 422 14.49 -16.45 -9.07
C GLU A 422 14.90 -15.54 -10.24
N SER A 423 14.12 -14.49 -10.54
CA SER A 423 14.31 -13.70 -11.77
C SER A 423 15.18 -12.45 -11.58
N GLY A 424 15.32 -11.95 -10.35
CA GLY A 424 16.06 -10.72 -10.01
C GLY A 424 15.16 -9.53 -9.68
N LEU A 425 15.63 -8.32 -10.01
CA LEU A 425 14.95 -7.06 -9.76
C LEU A 425 14.32 -6.52 -11.04
N PHE A 426 13.02 -6.27 -11.01
CA PHE A 426 12.30 -5.60 -12.08
C PHE A 426 12.08 -4.14 -11.72
N LEU A 427 12.41 -3.24 -12.65
CA LEU A 427 11.99 -1.85 -12.60
C LEU A 427 10.90 -1.64 -13.65
N LEU A 428 9.73 -1.23 -13.18
CA LEU A 428 8.50 -1.13 -13.97
C LEU A 428 8.01 0.31 -13.98
N ARG A 429 7.28 0.69 -15.03
CA ARG A 429 6.65 2.01 -15.17
C ARG A 429 5.17 1.87 -15.48
N PRO A 430 4.29 2.04 -14.48
CA PRO A 430 2.86 2.20 -14.74
C PRO A 430 2.61 3.35 -15.72
N THR A 431 1.65 3.13 -16.62
CA THR A 431 1.25 4.10 -17.66
C THR A 431 0.15 5.05 -17.20
N PHE A 432 -0.24 4.94 -15.94
CA PHE A 432 -1.20 5.80 -15.24
C PHE A 432 -0.48 6.49 -14.08
N ALA A 433 -0.97 7.67 -13.71
CA ALA A 433 -0.49 8.37 -12.52
C ALA A 433 -1.02 7.67 -11.27
N PHE A 434 -0.14 7.43 -10.32
CA PHE A 434 -0.42 7.03 -8.96
C PHE A 434 0.46 7.90 -8.07
N GLY A 435 -0.06 8.35 -6.93
CA GLY A 435 0.66 9.27 -6.05
C GLY A 435 1.95 8.64 -5.53
N GLY A 436 3.06 8.85 -6.25
CA GLY A 436 4.41 8.40 -5.88
C GLY A 436 5.03 9.30 -4.81
N GLY A 437 4.23 9.77 -3.86
CA GLY A 437 4.63 10.72 -2.84
C GLY A 437 4.19 10.27 -1.46
N GLY A 438 4.93 9.34 -0.83
CA GLY A 438 4.87 9.17 0.62
C GLY A 438 4.61 7.77 1.17
N GLY A 439 5.36 6.75 0.74
CA GLY A 439 5.51 5.52 1.53
C GLY A 439 6.97 5.35 1.93
N GLY A 440 7.32 5.96 3.05
CA GLY A 440 8.70 6.11 3.51
C GLY A 440 8.87 7.53 4.00
N GLY A 441 8.79 7.72 5.31
CA GLY A 441 8.84 9.01 5.97
C GLY A 441 10.02 9.88 5.55
N GLY A 442 9.76 11.19 5.59
CA GLY A 442 10.74 12.23 5.33
C GLY A 442 10.55 12.91 3.99
N GLY A 443 9.57 13.80 3.93
CA GLY A 443 9.47 14.81 2.89
C GLY A 443 8.51 15.94 3.22
N CYS A 444 7.51 15.67 4.06
CA CYS A 444 6.49 16.62 4.44
C CYS A 444 6.17 16.47 5.93
N SER A 445 6.32 17.53 6.74
CA SER A 445 5.95 17.52 8.16
C SER A 445 4.45 17.75 8.40
N VAL A 446 3.67 17.87 7.32
CA VAL A 446 2.25 18.19 7.34
C VAL A 446 1.46 17.05 6.68
N ALA A 447 0.31 16.71 7.24
CA ALA A 447 -0.51 15.62 6.68
C ALA A 447 -1.17 16.07 5.35
N PRO A 448 -1.41 15.17 4.38
CA PRO A 448 -2.27 15.47 3.24
C PRO A 448 -3.60 16.09 3.69
N GLY A 449 -4.01 17.20 3.08
CA GLY A 449 -5.21 17.95 3.46
C GLY A 449 -5.09 18.82 4.73
N SER A 450 -3.88 18.99 5.27
CA SER A 450 -3.62 20.02 6.28
C SER A 450 -3.38 21.37 5.61
N GLY A 451 -3.69 22.47 6.32
CA GLY A 451 -3.82 23.81 5.73
C GLY A 451 -2.55 24.49 5.21
N SER A 452 -1.49 23.73 4.97
CA SER A 452 -0.25 24.17 4.33
C SER A 452 0.40 23.06 3.49
N PHE A 453 -0.31 21.95 3.23
CA PHE A 453 0.29 20.76 2.60
C PHE A 453 0.90 21.05 1.24
N CYS A 454 0.19 21.71 0.31
CA CYS A 454 0.76 21.97 -1.02
C CYS A 454 1.82 23.07 -1.00
N SER A 455 1.71 24.04 -0.08
CA SER A 455 2.72 25.09 0.11
C SER A 455 4.05 24.55 0.70
N GLU A 456 4.00 23.52 1.56
CA GLU A 456 5.17 22.94 2.21
C GLU A 456 5.74 21.74 1.46
N CYS A 457 4.89 21.00 0.75
CA CYS A 457 5.19 19.66 0.25
C CYS A 457 4.87 19.47 -1.22
N GLY A 458 4.30 20.50 -1.85
CA GLY A 458 3.99 20.49 -3.27
C GLY A 458 5.22 20.57 -4.18
N PRO A 459 4.99 20.58 -5.50
CA PRO A 459 3.69 20.77 -6.13
C PRO A 459 2.74 19.56 -5.97
N CYS A 460 1.50 19.81 -5.56
CA CYS A 460 0.45 18.82 -5.34
C CYS A 460 -0.08 18.22 -6.66
N GLY A 461 -0.33 16.91 -6.64
CA GLY A 461 -0.97 16.16 -7.72
C GLY A 461 -2.48 16.39 -7.83
N GLU A 462 -3.10 15.79 -8.84
CA GLU A 462 -4.55 15.87 -9.02
C GLU A 462 -5.28 15.19 -7.86
N GLY A 463 -6.18 15.92 -7.19
CA GLY A 463 -6.90 15.44 -6.02
C GLY A 463 -6.17 15.64 -4.69
N GLU A 464 -5.01 16.31 -4.66
CA GLU A 464 -4.27 16.65 -3.44
C GLU A 464 -4.51 18.12 -3.02
N GLY A 465 -4.53 18.38 -1.71
CA GLY A 465 -4.75 19.69 -1.08
C GLY A 465 -3.99 19.81 0.24
N ASP A 466 -3.86 20.96 0.92
CA ASP A 466 -4.44 22.29 0.72
C ASP A 466 -3.54 23.19 -0.16
N CYS A 467 -4.00 23.56 -1.36
CA CYS A 467 -3.28 24.50 -2.22
C CYS A 467 -3.72 25.95 -1.97
N ASP A 468 -2.77 26.87 -1.81
CA ASP A 468 -3.08 28.31 -1.65
C ASP A 468 -3.17 29.04 -3.01
N GLY A 469 -2.83 28.35 -4.11
CA GLY A 469 -2.97 28.85 -5.48
C GLY A 469 -2.34 27.96 -6.54
N ASP A 470 -2.58 28.25 -7.82
CA ASP A 470 -2.16 27.43 -8.97
C ASP A 470 -0.66 27.09 -9.00
N GLY A 471 0.18 27.96 -8.42
CA GLY A 471 1.64 27.76 -8.34
C GLY A 471 2.07 26.62 -7.42
N GLU A 472 1.15 26.10 -6.60
CA GLU A 472 1.36 24.98 -5.68
C GLU A 472 0.86 23.66 -6.26
N CYS A 473 0.30 23.69 -7.46
CA CYS A 473 -0.17 22.51 -8.17
C CYS A 473 0.84 22.05 -9.23
N ALA A 474 0.85 20.75 -9.50
CA ALA A 474 1.66 20.18 -10.57
C ALA A 474 1.28 20.77 -11.93
N ALA A 475 2.22 20.77 -12.86
CA ALA A 475 2.03 21.41 -14.17
C ALA A 475 0.79 20.87 -14.90
N GLY A 476 -0.11 21.77 -15.30
CA GLY A 476 -1.38 21.42 -15.95
C GLY A 476 -2.59 21.39 -15.01
N LEU A 477 -2.37 21.58 -13.71
CA LEU A 477 -3.41 21.69 -12.70
C LEU A 477 -3.59 23.15 -12.24
N VAL A 478 -4.75 23.46 -11.68
CA VAL A 478 -5.16 24.70 -11.05
C VAL A 478 -5.67 24.38 -9.65
N CYS A 479 -5.48 25.32 -8.73
CA CYS A 479 -5.97 25.15 -7.38
C CYS A 479 -7.48 25.45 -7.36
N ALA A 480 -8.27 24.50 -6.87
CA ALA A 480 -9.72 24.60 -6.82
C ALA A 480 -10.21 24.74 -5.39
N ASP A 481 -10.88 25.87 -5.12
CA ASP A 481 -11.31 26.27 -3.78
C ASP A 481 -12.39 25.36 -3.18
N ASP A 482 -12.27 25.05 -1.88
CA ASP A 482 -13.24 24.33 -1.04
C ASP A 482 -13.67 22.95 -1.61
N ARG A 483 -12.76 22.25 -2.32
CA ARG A 483 -13.04 20.95 -2.97
C ARG A 483 -12.64 19.73 -2.15
N GLY A 484 -12.11 19.92 -0.95
CA GLY A 484 -11.51 18.86 -0.16
C GLY A 484 -12.44 17.69 0.19
N ALA A 485 -13.74 17.95 0.38
CA ALA A 485 -14.71 16.89 0.69
C ALA A 485 -14.83 15.84 -0.42
N ASP A 486 -14.59 16.23 -1.68
CA ASP A 486 -14.63 15.33 -2.85
C ASP A 486 -13.47 14.32 -2.83
N PHE A 487 -12.41 14.62 -2.08
CA PHE A 487 -11.16 13.87 -2.01
C PHE A 487 -10.84 13.36 -0.60
N GLY A 488 -11.82 13.40 0.31
CA GLY A 488 -11.67 12.87 1.67
C GLY A 488 -11.05 13.84 2.69
N PHE A 489 -10.83 15.10 2.32
CA PHE A 489 -10.36 16.15 3.21
C PHE A 489 -11.52 16.94 3.84
N GLY A 490 -11.18 17.94 4.66
CA GLY A 490 -12.17 18.89 5.17
C GLY A 490 -12.85 19.65 4.02
N PRO A 491 -14.12 20.08 4.18
CA PRO A 491 -14.90 20.74 3.12
C PRO A 491 -14.40 22.15 2.74
N LYS A 492 -13.30 22.60 3.34
CA LYS A 492 -12.67 23.90 3.08
C LYS A 492 -11.22 23.80 2.62
N ILE A 493 -10.81 22.59 2.27
CA ILE A 493 -9.47 22.34 1.77
C ILE A 493 -9.52 22.53 0.26
N ASP A 494 -8.57 23.28 -0.26
CA ASP A 494 -8.43 23.57 -1.68
C ASP A 494 -7.63 22.44 -2.32
N VAL A 495 -8.00 22.03 -3.54
CA VAL A 495 -7.45 20.82 -4.17
C VAL A 495 -6.97 21.11 -5.58
N CYS A 496 -5.82 20.57 -5.97
CA CYS A 496 -5.29 20.71 -7.32
C CYS A 496 -6.07 19.86 -8.33
N LEU A 497 -6.63 20.48 -9.37
CA LEU A 497 -7.46 19.86 -10.41
C LEU A 497 -7.04 20.31 -11.83
N PRO A 498 -7.35 19.58 -12.90
CA PRO A 498 -6.94 19.95 -14.26
C PRO A 498 -7.41 21.34 -14.70
N SER A 499 -6.50 22.11 -15.31
CA SER A 499 -6.79 23.46 -15.80
C SER A 499 -7.76 23.43 -16.98
N ALA A 500 -8.95 24.01 -16.80
CA ALA A 500 -9.93 24.13 -17.86
C ALA A 500 -9.50 25.18 -18.91
N GLY A 501 -8.72 24.76 -19.93
CA GLY A 501 -8.61 25.51 -21.19
C GLY A 501 -7.29 25.34 -21.94
N GLY A 502 -7.29 24.57 -23.04
CA GLY A 502 -6.09 24.45 -23.88
C GLY A 502 -6.10 23.65 -25.20
N GLY A 503 -7.22 23.12 -25.70
CA GLY A 503 -7.49 22.83 -27.13
C GLY A 503 -6.71 21.73 -27.90
N GLY A 504 -7.44 20.80 -28.54
CA GLY A 504 -6.92 20.11 -29.74
C GLY A 504 -7.49 18.75 -30.17
N GLY A 505 -8.81 18.59 -30.34
CA GLY A 505 -9.38 17.78 -31.43
C GLY A 505 -9.74 16.30 -31.20
N GLY A 506 -11.06 16.01 -31.14
CA GLY A 506 -11.65 14.91 -31.92
C GLY A 506 -12.50 13.85 -31.22
N GLY A 507 -13.72 14.19 -30.78
CA GLY A 507 -14.91 13.37 -31.05
C GLY A 507 -15.61 12.64 -29.89
N GLY A 508 -16.72 13.23 -29.39
CA GLY A 508 -17.95 12.46 -29.13
C GLY A 508 -18.40 12.23 -27.70
N GLY A 509 -18.74 13.29 -26.95
CA GLY A 509 -19.47 13.25 -25.68
C GLY A 509 -19.23 14.51 -24.86
N GLY A 510 -19.94 15.61 -25.17
CA GLY A 510 -19.78 16.92 -24.51
C GLY A 510 -20.04 16.81 -23.00
N GLY A 511 -19.26 17.44 -22.13
CA GLY A 511 -18.94 18.86 -22.16
C GLY A 511 -19.86 19.60 -21.19
N CYS A 512 -19.90 19.13 -19.94
CA CYS A 512 -20.71 19.72 -18.89
C CYS A 512 -19.85 19.99 -17.65
N ASN A 513 -19.98 21.20 -17.10
CA ASN A 513 -19.21 21.70 -15.94
C ASN A 513 -19.99 21.52 -14.61
N ALA A 514 -21.02 20.67 -14.58
CA ALA A 514 -21.78 20.33 -13.39
C ALA A 514 -21.47 18.88 -13.01
N LEU A 515 -21.35 18.59 -11.71
CA LEU A 515 -21.08 17.23 -11.22
C LEU A 515 -22.38 16.41 -11.14
N PRO A 516 -22.34 15.09 -11.36
CA PRO A 516 -23.46 14.20 -11.05
C PRO A 516 -23.95 14.44 -9.61
N GLY A 517 -25.25 14.67 -9.45
CA GLY A 517 -25.93 14.98 -8.18
C GLY A 517 -25.91 16.45 -7.77
N SER A 518 -25.33 17.35 -8.58
CA SER A 518 -25.50 18.80 -8.39
C SER A 518 -26.87 19.26 -8.88
N GLY A 519 -27.43 20.29 -8.23
CA GLY A 519 -28.78 20.79 -8.55
C GLY A 519 -28.96 21.04 -10.04
N SER A 520 -29.91 20.34 -10.67
CA SER A 520 -30.19 20.33 -12.12
C SER A 520 -29.07 19.79 -13.05
N PHE A 521 -28.24 18.84 -12.57
CA PHE A 521 -27.22 18.14 -13.38
C PHE A 521 -27.82 17.46 -14.62
N CYS A 522 -28.93 16.74 -14.50
CA CYS A 522 -29.50 16.04 -15.66
C CYS A 522 -30.14 17.00 -16.67
N THR A 523 -30.65 18.14 -16.21
CA THR A 523 -31.05 19.26 -17.08
C THR A 523 -29.85 19.89 -17.79
N ALA A 524 -28.71 20.06 -17.11
CA ALA A 524 -27.54 20.76 -17.63
C ALA A 524 -26.64 19.88 -18.53
N CYS A 525 -26.57 18.59 -18.22
CA CYS A 525 -25.60 17.64 -18.78
C CYS A 525 -26.24 16.46 -19.51
N GLY A 526 -27.56 16.28 -19.39
CA GLY A 526 -28.23 15.02 -19.73
C GLY A 526 -28.43 14.75 -21.23
N PRO A 527 -29.06 13.60 -21.55
CA PRO A 527 -29.81 12.73 -20.63
C PRO A 527 -28.94 11.83 -19.72
N CYS A 528 -29.29 11.75 -18.43
CA CYS A 528 -28.62 11.00 -17.36
C CYS A 528 -28.81 9.48 -17.46
N GLY A 529 -27.76 8.73 -17.13
CA GLY A 529 -27.76 7.27 -17.02
C GLY A 529 -28.37 6.75 -15.71
N ALA A 530 -28.46 5.42 -15.58
CA ALA A 530 -28.99 4.78 -14.38
C ALA A 530 -28.08 5.04 -13.15
N GLY A 531 -28.66 5.52 -12.05
CA GLY A 531 -27.94 5.90 -10.84
C GLY A 531 -27.36 7.32 -10.87
N GLU A 532 -27.66 8.13 -11.89
CA GLU A 532 -27.25 9.53 -12.00
C GLU A 532 -28.40 10.49 -11.66
N GLY A 533 -28.13 11.54 -10.90
CA GLY A 533 -29.04 12.65 -10.58
C GLY A 533 -28.35 13.98 -10.82
N ASP A 534 -28.92 15.17 -10.63
CA ASP A 534 -30.26 15.54 -10.19
C ASP A 534 -31.19 15.71 -11.41
N CYS A 535 -32.15 14.80 -11.60
CA CYS A 535 -33.15 14.89 -12.67
C CYS A 535 -34.42 15.60 -12.19
N ASP A 536 -35.04 16.43 -13.03
CA ASP A 536 -36.29 17.10 -12.64
C ASP A 536 -37.54 16.40 -13.24
N ARG A 537 -37.36 15.56 -14.27
CA ARG A 537 -38.42 14.83 -14.99
C ARG A 537 -37.85 13.66 -15.80
N ASP A 538 -38.70 12.69 -16.12
CA ASP A 538 -38.33 11.47 -16.85
C ASP A 538 -37.59 11.72 -18.17
N GLU A 539 -37.91 12.80 -18.90
CA GLU A 539 -37.24 13.08 -20.17
C GLU A 539 -35.80 13.58 -20.04
N GLU A 540 -35.32 13.81 -18.82
CA GLU A 540 -33.91 14.11 -18.50
C GLU A 540 -33.10 12.84 -18.23
N CYS A 541 -33.76 11.69 -18.22
CA CYS A 541 -33.14 10.38 -18.11
C CYS A 541 -33.01 9.71 -19.49
N GLN A 542 -32.03 8.81 -19.63
CA GLN A 542 -31.88 7.99 -20.83
C GLN A 542 -33.11 7.10 -21.04
N GLN A 543 -33.38 6.75 -22.30
CA GLN A 543 -34.58 6.01 -22.68
C GLN A 543 -34.72 4.70 -21.90
N GLY A 544 -35.86 4.53 -21.22
CA GLY A 544 -36.15 3.35 -20.39
C GLY A 544 -35.87 3.53 -18.90
N LEU A 545 -35.47 4.72 -18.48
CA LEU A 545 -35.33 5.12 -17.07
C LEU A 545 -36.42 6.14 -16.69
N ALA A 546 -36.75 6.21 -15.40
CA ALA A 546 -37.64 7.22 -14.82
C ALA A 546 -36.85 8.06 -13.81
N CYS A 547 -37.24 9.32 -13.66
CA CYS A 547 -36.66 10.21 -12.67
C CYS A 547 -37.33 9.98 -11.32
N VAL A 548 -36.54 9.57 -10.33
CA VAL A 548 -37.04 9.12 -9.04
C VAL A 548 -36.64 10.10 -7.96
N SER A 549 -37.62 10.68 -7.26
CA SER A 549 -37.35 11.80 -6.36
C SER A 549 -36.84 11.38 -4.98
N ASP A 550 -35.94 12.19 -4.42
CA ASP A 550 -35.38 12.07 -3.06
C ASP A 550 -34.64 10.75 -2.75
N VAL A 551 -34.22 9.98 -3.77
CA VAL A 551 -33.48 8.71 -3.58
C VAL A 551 -31.96 8.89 -3.56
N GLY A 552 -31.46 10.13 -3.67
CA GLY A 552 -30.04 10.41 -3.83
C GLY A 552 -29.12 9.84 -2.76
N ALA A 553 -29.60 9.68 -1.52
CA ALA A 553 -28.83 9.09 -0.43
C ALA A 553 -28.36 7.65 -0.72
N ASP A 554 -29.16 6.87 -1.46
CA ASP A 554 -28.87 5.48 -1.82
C ASP A 554 -27.77 5.39 -2.89
N PHE A 555 -27.48 6.50 -3.57
CA PHE A 555 -26.50 6.63 -4.66
C PHE A 555 -25.33 7.55 -4.29
N GLY A 556 -25.19 7.93 -3.02
CA GLY A 556 -24.09 8.76 -2.53
C GLY A 556 -24.26 10.26 -2.79
N PHE A 557 -25.45 10.71 -3.16
CA PHE A 557 -25.83 12.12 -3.29
C PHE A 557 -26.54 12.64 -2.03
N GLY A 558 -26.91 13.93 -2.05
CA GLY A 558 -27.77 14.48 -1.01
C GLY A 558 -29.14 13.79 -0.95
N PRO A 559 -29.79 13.71 0.22
CA PRO A 559 -31.05 12.97 0.43
C PRO A 559 -32.27 13.56 -0.27
N LYS A 560 -32.09 14.62 -1.07
CA LYS A 560 -33.15 15.29 -1.85
C LYS A 560 -32.80 15.35 -3.33
N ILE A 561 -31.77 14.61 -3.74
CA ILE A 561 -31.34 14.55 -5.12
C ILE A 561 -32.15 13.46 -5.81
N ASP A 562 -32.69 13.81 -6.97
CA ASP A 562 -33.53 12.95 -7.78
C ASP A 562 -32.64 12.16 -8.75
N VAL A 563 -32.85 10.85 -8.87
CA VAL A 563 -31.93 9.95 -9.60
C VAL A 563 -32.69 9.20 -10.69
N CYS A 564 -32.09 9.09 -11.87
CA CYS A 564 -32.61 8.29 -12.97
C CYS A 564 -32.42 6.80 -12.68
N LEU A 565 -33.51 6.04 -12.54
CA LEU A 565 -33.46 4.60 -12.25
C LEU A 565 -34.23 3.78 -13.30
N PRO A 566 -33.81 2.54 -13.56
CA PRO A 566 -34.61 1.62 -14.34
C PRO A 566 -35.89 1.28 -13.56
N PRO A 567 -37.05 1.14 -14.23
CA PRO A 567 -38.28 0.72 -13.57
C PRO A 567 -38.05 -0.66 -12.94
N GLY A 568 -38.18 -0.71 -11.61
CA GLY A 568 -37.93 -1.90 -10.81
C GLY A 568 -39.07 -2.90 -11.00
N GLY A 569 -38.80 -4.02 -11.69
CA GLY A 569 -39.60 -5.25 -11.57
C GLY A 569 -41.11 -5.14 -11.77
N GLY A 570 -41.60 -4.13 -12.50
CA GLY A 570 -43.01 -3.76 -12.53
C GLY A 570 -43.11 -2.27 -12.84
N THR A 571 -44.32 -1.72 -12.97
CA THR A 571 -44.55 -0.32 -13.33
C THR A 571 -44.13 0.69 -12.24
N CYS A 572 -43.32 0.29 -11.27
CA CYS A 572 -42.91 1.09 -10.12
C CYS A 572 -41.50 1.66 -10.31
N PRO A 573 -41.31 2.98 -10.14
CA PRO A 573 -40.00 3.62 -10.23
C PRO A 573 -39.19 3.57 -8.93
N LEU A 574 -39.78 3.18 -7.79
CA LEU A 574 -39.12 3.14 -6.48
C LEU A 574 -38.45 1.78 -6.23
N PRO A 575 -37.26 1.71 -5.59
CA PRO A 575 -36.69 0.44 -5.14
C PRO A 575 -37.40 -0.08 -3.87
N PRO A 576 -37.51 -1.41 -3.68
CA PRO A 576 -37.97 -1.99 -2.42
C PRO A 576 -37.13 -1.50 -1.23
N GLY A 577 -37.81 -1.17 -0.13
CA GLY A 577 -37.24 -0.58 1.08
C GLY A 577 -37.23 0.95 1.11
N HIS A 578 -37.64 1.63 0.03
CA HIS A 578 -37.78 3.08 0.01
C HIS A 578 -39.00 3.52 0.84
N GLY A 579 -38.89 4.66 1.52
CA GLY A 579 -39.90 5.21 2.46
C GLY A 579 -41.29 5.54 1.89
N ARG A 580 -41.49 5.31 0.60
CA ARG A 580 -42.77 5.48 -0.12
C ARG A 580 -43.11 4.29 -1.02
N PHE A 581 -42.32 3.23 -0.95
CA PHE A 581 -42.43 2.10 -1.86
C PHE A 581 -43.81 1.45 -1.75
N CYS A 582 -44.27 1.07 -0.55
CA CYS A 582 -45.57 0.39 -0.42
C CYS A 582 -46.76 1.33 -0.59
N SER A 583 -46.61 2.62 -0.30
CA SER A 583 -47.69 3.60 -0.45
C SER A 583 -47.87 4.10 -1.89
N GLU A 584 -46.81 4.18 -2.69
CA GLU A 584 -46.88 4.60 -4.10
C GLU A 584 -46.88 3.44 -5.10
N CYS A 585 -46.25 2.31 -4.75
CA CYS A 585 -46.10 1.15 -5.63
C CYS A 585 -46.83 -0.10 -5.17
N GLY A 586 -47.36 -0.10 -3.95
CA GLY A 586 -48.04 -1.26 -3.39
C GLY A 586 -49.42 -1.56 -4.01
N PRO A 587 -50.13 -2.56 -3.46
CA PRO A 587 -49.79 -3.25 -2.21
C PRO A 587 -48.51 -4.09 -2.32
N CYS A 588 -47.65 -4.02 -1.29
CA CYS A 588 -46.37 -4.70 -1.19
C CYS A 588 -46.52 -6.19 -0.90
N ASP A 589 -45.66 -7.00 -1.51
CA ASP A 589 -45.59 -8.44 -1.26
C ASP A 589 -44.89 -8.74 0.08
N GLU A 590 -44.96 -10.00 0.52
CA GLU A 590 -44.27 -10.45 1.73
C GLU A 590 -42.75 -10.25 1.61
N GLY A 591 -42.15 -9.56 2.59
CA GLY A 591 -40.74 -9.20 2.60
C GLY A 591 -40.41 -7.88 1.91
N GLU A 592 -41.40 -7.11 1.44
CA GLU A 592 -41.21 -5.77 0.88
C GLU A 592 -41.58 -4.66 1.89
N GLY A 593 -40.84 -3.55 1.85
CA GLY A 593 -41.07 -2.34 2.64
C GLY A 593 -40.80 -1.09 1.79
N ASP A 594 -40.96 0.14 2.24
CA ASP A 594 -41.43 0.62 3.55
C ASP A 594 -42.97 0.74 3.56
N CYS A 595 -43.65 -0.03 4.40
CA CYS A 595 -45.12 0.06 4.58
C CYS A 595 -45.48 0.98 5.74
N ASP A 596 -46.51 1.82 5.61
CA ASP A 596 -46.94 2.68 6.73
C ASP A 596 -48.12 2.06 7.54
N ARG A 597 -48.80 1.06 6.95
CA ARG A 597 -50.01 0.42 7.49
C ARG A 597 -50.34 -0.88 6.76
N ASP A 598 -51.03 -1.79 7.43
CA ASP A 598 -51.44 -3.11 6.87
C ASP A 598 -52.15 -3.03 5.51
N ALA A 599 -52.88 -1.94 5.24
CA ALA A 599 -53.59 -1.74 3.97
C ALA A 599 -52.66 -1.50 2.76
N GLU A 600 -51.36 -1.36 2.99
CA GLU A 600 -50.32 -1.22 1.96
C GLU A 600 -49.59 -2.54 1.69
N CYS A 601 -50.02 -3.63 2.34
CA CYS A 601 -49.53 -4.99 2.11
C CYS A 601 -50.56 -5.84 1.32
N GLU A 602 -50.09 -6.79 0.53
CA GLU A 602 -50.95 -7.63 -0.30
C GLU A 602 -51.75 -8.63 0.55
N GLY A 603 -53.05 -8.75 0.28
CA GLY A 603 -53.90 -9.77 0.90
C GLY A 603 -54.08 -9.58 2.41
N ASP A 604 -53.67 -10.60 3.19
CA ASP A 604 -53.82 -10.67 4.65
C ASP A 604 -52.51 -10.36 5.41
N LEU A 605 -51.48 -9.89 4.70
CA LEU A 605 -50.20 -9.49 5.28
C LEU A 605 -50.36 -8.27 6.21
N ILE A 606 -49.49 -8.16 7.22
CA ILE A 606 -49.45 -7.02 8.15
C ILE A 606 -48.17 -6.23 7.99
N CYS A 607 -48.23 -4.94 8.28
CA CYS A 607 -47.05 -4.09 8.26
C CYS A 607 -46.31 -4.19 9.60
N ALA A 608 -45.16 -4.87 9.61
CA ALA A 608 -44.35 -5.06 10.80
C ALA A 608 -43.33 -3.93 10.94
N PRO A 609 -43.33 -3.18 12.07
CA PRO A 609 -42.48 -2.02 12.21
C PRO A 609 -41.04 -2.36 12.56
N ASP A 610 -40.09 -1.59 12.02
CA ASP A 610 -38.64 -1.65 12.31
C ASP A 610 -38.00 -3.05 12.11
N VAL A 611 -38.56 -3.90 11.24
CA VAL A 611 -38.04 -5.26 10.98
C VAL A 611 -37.14 -5.34 9.74
N GLY A 612 -36.87 -4.22 9.06
CA GLY A 612 -36.14 -4.17 7.80
C GLY A 612 -34.78 -4.87 7.81
N ALA A 613 -34.07 -4.91 8.93
CA ALA A 613 -32.78 -5.60 9.05
C ALA A 613 -32.87 -7.11 8.78
N ASP A 614 -34.01 -7.74 9.08
CA ASP A 614 -34.23 -9.18 8.84
C ASP A 614 -34.46 -9.48 7.35
N PHE A 615 -34.77 -8.45 6.56
CA PHE A 615 -35.08 -8.54 5.12
C PHE A 615 -34.04 -7.83 4.23
N GLY A 616 -32.90 -7.42 4.81
CA GLY A 616 -31.81 -6.78 4.07
C GLY A 616 -31.96 -5.26 3.86
N PHE A 617 -32.92 -4.63 4.53
CA PHE A 617 -33.13 -3.18 4.54
C PHE A 617 -32.54 -2.51 5.79
N GLY A 618 -32.66 -1.18 5.85
CA GLY A 618 -32.32 -0.41 7.04
C GLY A 618 -33.12 -0.86 8.27
N PRO A 619 -32.55 -0.76 9.50
CA PRO A 619 -33.18 -1.28 10.72
C PRO A 619 -34.43 -0.53 11.18
N LYS A 620 -34.89 0.46 10.41
CA LYS A 620 -36.08 1.27 10.68
C LYS A 620 -37.12 1.20 9.56
N ILE A 621 -36.92 0.29 8.62
CA ILE A 621 -37.86 0.08 7.54
C ILE A 621 -38.92 -0.91 8.01
N ASP A 622 -40.17 -0.54 7.77
CA ASP A 622 -41.35 -1.35 8.08
C ASP A 622 -41.61 -2.28 6.88
N VAL A 623 -41.86 -3.56 7.14
CA VAL A 623 -41.94 -4.59 6.08
C VAL A 623 -43.25 -5.34 6.18
N CYS A 624 -43.88 -5.63 5.03
CA CYS A 624 -45.05 -6.48 4.93
C CYS A 624 -44.68 -7.94 5.23
N VAL A 625 -45.31 -8.54 6.25
CA VAL A 625 -45.00 -9.90 6.70
C VAL A 625 -46.27 -10.71 6.95
N ASP A 626 -46.20 -12.04 6.86
CA ASP A 626 -47.29 -12.92 7.26
C ASP A 626 -47.48 -12.85 8.80
N PRO A 627 -48.70 -12.57 9.31
CA PRO A 627 -48.97 -12.55 10.74
C PRO A 627 -48.91 -13.93 11.44
N GLY A 628 -48.69 -15.06 10.75
CA GLY A 628 -48.68 -16.39 11.40
C GLY A 628 -47.95 -17.54 10.70
#